data_AF-A0A3S1MTW9-F1
#
_entry.id   AF-A0A3S1MTW9-F1
#
_cell.length_a   1.000
_cell.length_b   1.000
_cell.length_c   1.000
_cell.angle_alpha   90.00
_cell.angle_beta   90.00
_cell.angle_gamma   90.00
#
_symmetry.space_group_name_H-M   'P 1'
#
loop_
_entity.id
_entity.type
_entity.pdbx_description
1 polymer ?
#
loop_
_entity_poly.entity_id
_entity_poly.type
_entity_poly.pdbx_seq_one_letter_code
_entity_poly.pdbx_strand_id
1 'polypeptide(L)'
;MSVNADLKFAKARKREKPVEAHVPYLRHVDGNLVVTKSGFLVGVIQLGGLPFQTMDQAELNNRMFNRNTTFRNLSTSRFAAYA
;
A
#
# COMPACT_ATOMS: atom_id res chain seq x y z
N MET A 1 -14.96 21.71 -27.42
CA MET A 1 -15.79 22.30 -26.35
C MET A 1 -15.19 21.90 -25.00
N SER A 2 -14.87 22.85 -24.13
CA SER A 2 -14.29 22.53 -22.82
C SER A 2 -15.40 22.11 -21.87
N VAL A 3 -15.36 20.87 -21.38
CA VAL A 3 -16.28 20.31 -20.36
C VAL A 3 -16.43 21.22 -19.13
N ASN A 4 -15.45 22.11 -18.90
CA ASN A 4 -15.46 23.03 -17.77
C ASN A 4 -16.33 24.27 -17.97
N ALA A 5 -16.77 24.60 -19.19
CA ALA A 5 -17.60 25.78 -19.44
C ALA A 5 -19.04 25.60 -18.92
N ASP A 6 -19.56 24.37 -18.95
CA ASP A 6 -20.96 24.05 -18.63
C ASP A 6 -21.17 23.60 -17.18
N LEU A 7 -20.10 23.53 -16.37
CA LEU A 7 -20.18 23.04 -14.99
C LEU A 7 -20.54 24.16 -13.99
N LYS A 8 -21.62 23.95 -13.24
CA LYS A 8 -22.12 24.85 -12.16
C LYS A 8 -21.03 25.27 -11.15
N PHE A 9 -20.07 24.39 -10.87
CA PHE A 9 -18.99 24.61 -9.90
C PHE A 9 -17.59 24.67 -10.53
N ALA A 10 -17.48 25.02 -11.82
CA ALA A 10 -16.20 25.08 -12.53
C ALA A 10 -15.12 25.93 -11.81
N LYS A 11 -15.51 27.05 -11.19
CA LYS A 11 -14.60 27.88 -10.38
C LYS A 11 -14.11 27.19 -9.11
N ALA A 12 -14.92 26.33 -8.47
CA ALA A 12 -14.50 25.58 -7.30
C ALA A 12 -13.56 24.43 -7.70
N ARG A 13 -13.93 23.67 -8.75
CA ARG A 13 -13.12 22.58 -9.32
C ARG A 13 -11.71 23.00 -9.71
N LYS A 14 -11.53 24.21 -10.27
CA LYS A 14 -10.19 24.74 -10.60
C LYS A 14 -9.27 24.96 -9.38
N ARG A 15 -9.84 25.10 -8.19
CA ARG A 15 -9.09 25.29 -6.94
C ARG A 15 -8.80 23.96 -6.24
N GLU A 16 -9.46 22.88 -6.64
CA GLU A 16 -9.25 21.55 -6.09
C GLU A 16 -8.02 20.90 -6.73
N LYS A 17 -7.26 20.14 -5.93
CA LYS A 17 -6.22 19.29 -6.49
C LYS A 17 -6.86 18.18 -7.30
N PRO A 18 -6.34 17.87 -8.49
CA PRO A 18 -6.85 16.75 -9.26
C PRO A 18 -6.61 15.45 -8.49
N VAL A 19 -7.51 14.48 -8.62
CA VAL A 19 -7.42 13.17 -7.94
C VAL A 19 -6.08 12.48 -8.23
N GLU A 20 -5.54 12.69 -9.43
CA GLU A 20 -4.23 12.16 -9.81
C GLU A 20 -3.09 12.63 -8.89
N ALA A 21 -3.19 13.80 -8.28
CA ALA A 21 -2.19 14.29 -7.33
C ALA A 21 -2.17 13.47 -6.03
N HIS A 22 -3.23 12.72 -5.75
CA HIS A 22 -3.38 11.89 -4.56
C HIS A 22 -3.15 10.40 -4.82
N VAL A 23 -3.10 9.97 -6.09
CA VAL A 23 -2.85 8.59 -6.48
C VAL A 23 -1.39 8.46 -6.93
N PRO A 24 -0.48 7.91 -6.10
CA PRO A 24 0.94 7.79 -6.45
C PRO A 24 1.24 6.62 -7.39
N TYR A 25 0.23 5.83 -7.72
CA TYR A 25 0.34 4.61 -8.53
C TYR A 25 -0.04 4.86 -9.99
N LEU A 26 0.57 4.10 -10.90
CA LEU A 26 0.37 4.22 -12.34
C LEU A 26 -0.41 3.03 -12.90
N ARG A 27 0.08 1.80 -12.65
CA ARG A 27 -0.55 0.56 -13.13
C ARG A 27 -0.03 -0.66 -12.38
N HIS A 28 -0.79 -1.75 -12.44
CA HIS A 28 -0.31 -3.07 -12.07
C HIS A 28 0.72 -3.58 -13.09
N VAL A 29 1.76 -4.24 -12.58
CA VAL A 29 2.72 -5.03 -13.37
C VAL A 29 2.35 -6.50 -13.30
N ASP A 30 1.93 -6.94 -12.11
CA ASP A 30 1.51 -8.28 -11.80
C ASP A 30 0.47 -8.23 -10.66
N GLY A 31 -0.10 -9.37 -10.26
CA GLY A 31 -1.14 -9.46 -9.22
C GLY A 31 -0.78 -8.77 -7.90
N ASN A 32 0.51 -8.78 -7.53
CA ASN A 32 1.00 -8.23 -6.26
C ASN A 32 1.98 -7.05 -6.44
N LEU A 33 2.14 -6.53 -7.66
CA LEU A 33 3.12 -5.50 -7.99
C LEU A 33 2.49 -4.31 -8.70
N VAL A 34 2.80 -3.10 -8.23
CA VAL A 34 2.30 -1.84 -8.79
C VAL A 34 3.46 -0.87 -9.02
N VAL A 35 3.45 -0.17 -10.15
CA VAL A 35 4.42 0.89 -10.47
C VAL A 35 3.95 2.22 -9.92
N THR A 36 4.86 2.98 -9.31
CA THR A 36 4.61 4.38 -8.89
C THR A 36 4.86 5.35 -10.03
N LYS A 37 4.30 6.56 -9.94
CA LYS A 37 4.57 7.65 -10.89
C LYS A 37 6.04 8.07 -10.95
N SER A 38 6.81 7.79 -9.90
CA SER A 38 8.25 8.02 -9.81
C SER A 38 9.10 6.88 -10.38
N GLY A 39 8.49 5.83 -10.93
CA GLY A 39 9.20 4.70 -11.55
C GLY A 39 9.67 3.62 -10.57
N PHE A 40 9.24 3.67 -9.31
CA PHE A 40 9.51 2.61 -8.34
C PHE A 40 8.47 1.48 -8.43
N LEU A 41 8.84 0.30 -7.94
CA LEU A 41 7.93 -0.82 -7.75
C LEU A 41 7.50 -0.88 -6.28
N VAL A 42 6.19 -1.05 -6.07
CA VAL A 42 5.59 -1.35 -4.77
C VAL A 42 5.04 -2.76 -4.84
N GLY A 43 5.54 -3.63 -3.96
CA GLY A 43 5.05 -4.99 -3.78
C GLY A 43 4.14 -5.11 -2.58
N VAL A 44 3.08 -5.90 -2.74
CA VAL A 44 2.11 -6.21 -1.69
C VAL A 44 2.26 -7.68 -1.31
N ILE A 45 2.52 -7.93 -0.02
CA ILE A 45 2.60 -9.28 0.52
C ILE A 45 1.37 -9.50 1.40
N GLN A 46 0.51 -10.43 1.01
CA GLN A 46 -0.60 -10.87 1.84
C GLN A 46 -0.08 -11.81 2.93
N LEU A 47 -0.32 -11.46 4.19
CA LEU A 47 0.00 -12.31 5.32
C LEU A 47 -1.25 -13.11 5.73
N GLY A 48 -1.07 -14.38 6.04
CA GLY A 48 -2.13 -15.22 6.59
C GLY A 48 -2.63 -14.69 7.95
N GLY A 49 -3.93 -14.83 8.20
CA GLY A 49 -4.55 -14.54 9.49
C GLY A 49 -4.33 -15.68 10.51
N LEU A 50 -4.65 -15.41 11.78
CA LEU A 50 -4.61 -16.39 12.86
C LEU A 50 -5.96 -16.43 13.59
N PRO A 51 -6.47 -17.61 13.98
CA PRO A 51 -7.71 -17.72 14.73
C PRO A 51 -7.47 -17.39 16.20
N PHE A 52 -7.87 -16.20 16.64
CA PHE A 52 -7.64 -15.72 18.00
C PHE A 52 -8.40 -16.50 19.08
N GLN A 53 -9.54 -17.10 18.74
CA GLN A 53 -10.43 -17.73 19.73
C GLN A 53 -10.05 -19.17 20.05
N THR A 54 -9.44 -19.88 19.11
CA THR A 54 -9.18 -21.32 19.22
C THR A 54 -7.70 -21.67 19.31
N MET A 55 -6.81 -20.73 18.97
CA MET A 55 -5.38 -20.95 19.07
C MET A 55 -4.90 -20.64 20.48
N ASP A 56 -3.88 -21.37 20.93
CA ASP A 56 -3.25 -21.11 22.21
C ASP A 56 -2.66 -19.69 22.29
N GLN A 57 -2.81 -19.06 23.45
CA GLN A 57 -2.39 -17.68 23.68
C GLN A 57 -0.87 -17.54 23.60
N ALA A 58 -0.10 -18.53 24.06
CA ALA A 58 1.36 -18.46 23.97
C ALA A 58 1.82 -18.51 22.51
N GLU A 59 1.18 -19.34 21.68
CA GLU A 59 1.45 -19.40 20.23
C GLU A 59 1.07 -18.09 19.51
N LEU A 60 -0.09 -17.49 19.83
CA LEU A 60 -0.50 -16.18 19.31
C LEU A 60 0.55 -15.11 19.63
N ASN A 61 0.96 -15.04 20.90
CA ASN A 61 1.96 -14.07 21.36
C ASN A 61 3.30 -14.30 20.67
N ASN A 62 3.76 -15.54 20.56
CA ASN A 62 5.02 -15.88 19.89
C ASN A 62 5.03 -15.41 18.43
N ARG A 63 3.95 -15.69 17.68
CA ARG A 63 3.82 -15.19 16.29
C ARG A 63 3.78 -13.67 16.20
N MET A 64 3.09 -12.99 17.13
CA MET A 64 3.08 -11.53 17.20
C MET A 64 4.49 -10.97 17.43
N PHE A 65 5.25 -11.53 18.39
CA PHE A 65 6.61 -11.10 18.68
C PHE A 65 7.53 -11.31 17.48
N ASN A 66 7.50 -12.50 16.87
CA ASN A 66 8.32 -12.80 15.68
C ASN A 66 8.00 -11.83 14.54
N ARG A 67 6.72 -11.57 14.25
CA ARG A 67 6.30 -10.65 13.19
C ARG A 67 6.79 -9.21 13.45
N ASN A 68 6.68 -8.73 14.68
CA ASN A 68 7.17 -7.41 15.04
C ASN A 68 8.70 -7.30 14.90
N THR A 69 9.43 -8.36 15.25
CA THR A 69 10.88 -8.42 15.04
C THR A 69 11.24 -8.40 13.55
N THR A 70 10.54 -9.18 12.72
CA THR A 70 10.72 -9.17 11.27
C THR A 70 10.51 -7.77 10.69
N PHE A 71 9.44 -7.07 11.05
CA PHE A 71 9.20 -5.71 10.57
C PHE A 71 10.26 -4.70 11.00
N ARG A 72 10.77 -4.82 12.23
CA ARG A 72 11.91 -3.98 12.68
C ARG A 72 13.18 -4.27 11.91
N ASN A 73 13.44 -5.52 11.55
CA ASN A 73 14.62 -5.87 10.75
C ASN A 73 14.51 -5.32 9.32
N LEU A 74 13.31 -5.37 8.72
CA LEU A 74 13.02 -4.82 7.40
C LEU A 74 13.09 -3.29 7.32
N SER A 75 12.97 -2.57 8.44
CA SER A 75 13.12 -1.11 8.44
C SER A 75 14.57 -0.67 8.21
N THR A 76 15.52 -1.61 8.30
CA THR A 76 16.92 -1.40 7.95
C THR A 76 17.15 -1.86 6.52
N SER A 77 18.04 -1.23 5.76
CA SER A 77 18.38 -1.67 4.39
C SER A 77 19.22 -2.97 4.34
N ARG A 78 19.36 -3.69 5.46
CA ARG A 78 20.23 -4.87 5.61
C ARG A 78 19.43 -6.17 5.49
N PHE A 79 18.61 -6.29 4.46
CA PHE A 79 17.95 -7.54 4.11
C PHE A 79 18.20 -7.89 2.65
N ALA A 80 18.22 -9.18 2.36
CA ALA A 80 18.27 -9.70 1.01
C ALA A 80 17.03 -10.55 0.78
N ALA A 81 16.34 -10.29 -0.33
CA ALA A 81 15.29 -11.17 -0.82
C ALA A 81 15.95 -12.20 -1.75
N TYR A 82 15.79 -13.47 -1.45
CA TYR A 82 16.23 -14.59 -2.28
C TYR A 82 14.99 -15.25 -2.92
N ALA A 83 15.16 -15.76 -4.14
CA ALA A 83 14.13 -16.46 -4.90
C ALA A 83 14.29 -17.98 -4.77
#